data_AF-A0A2Z6R267-F1
#
_entry.id   AF-A0A2Z6R267-F1
#
_cell.length_a   1.000
_cell.length_b   1.000
_cell.length_c   1.000
_cell.angle_alpha   90.00
_cell.angle_beta   90.00
_cell.angle_gamma   90.00
#
_symmetry.space_group_name_H-M   'P 1'
#
loop_
_entity.id
_entity.type
_entity.pdbx_description
1 polymer ?
#
loop_
_entity_poly.entity_id
_entity_poly.type
_entity_poly.pdbx_seq_one_letter_code
_entity_poly.pdbx_strand_id
1 'polypeptide(L)'
;MKNFREYHDLYLETDVLLFADVFMNYTIICLQDDGLDPSHYVSAPEMFNDSLYKSNGAELKLITDMNEYLTVEKGICGGMTMACHRYANANNPKCPDYDPSKPKSWIMYEDMNALYSGVMIQYMPTEILGKVNPKEVPDIQSIAPDADIGYTLEVDLEVLVYLHNYFADYPLVPEKQIVPENWLSPYNAKLVQDKEVGGGKYVIGEKLIQTLYPKKNCVVYYRALQLYMRQGLKITKIHGALKFKQSP
;
A
#
# COMPACT_ATOMS: atom_id res chain seq x y z
N MET A 1 10.57 46.81 11.15
CA MET A 1 10.63 46.11 12.45
C MET A 1 11.88 46.56 13.19
N LYS A 2 11.73 47.10 14.40
CA LYS A 2 12.80 47.74 15.18
C LYS A 2 13.35 46.88 16.32
N ASN A 3 12.59 45.87 16.76
CA ASN A 3 13.00 44.94 17.80
C ASN A 3 12.36 43.56 17.54
N PHE A 4 12.82 42.55 18.28
CA PHE A 4 12.36 41.17 18.13
C PHE A 4 10.86 41.01 18.45
N ARG A 5 10.33 41.78 19.40
CA ARG A 5 8.91 41.73 19.75
C ARG A 5 8.02 42.15 18.57
N GLU A 6 8.35 43.26 17.91
CA GLU A 6 7.62 43.70 16.71
C GLU A 6 7.67 42.67 15.57
N TYR A 7 8.80 41.96 15.42
CA TYR A 7 8.93 40.88 14.45
C TYR A 7 8.07 39.66 14.83
N HIS A 8 8.14 39.23 16.09
CA HIS A 8 7.37 38.13 16.62
C HIS A 8 5.86 38.38 16.49
N ASP A 9 5.41 39.57 16.88
CA ASP A 9 3.99 39.92 16.86
C ASP A 9 3.46 39.95 15.42
N LEU A 10 4.23 40.50 14.46
CA LEU A 10 3.86 40.46 13.04
C LEU A 10 3.87 39.04 12.47
N TYR A 11 4.86 38.21 12.83
CA TYR A 11 4.92 36.81 12.41
C TYR A 11 3.69 36.05 12.91
N LEU A 12 3.36 36.18 14.19
CA LEU A 12 2.21 35.51 14.81
C LEU A 12 0.88 35.97 14.19
N GLU A 13 0.73 37.28 13.96
CA GLU A 13 -0.44 37.83 13.27
C GLU A 13 -0.56 37.27 11.85
N THR A 14 0.55 37.21 11.11
CA THR A 14 0.57 36.68 9.74
C THR A 14 0.20 35.19 9.73
N ASP A 15 0.76 34.39 10.63
CA ASP A 15 0.49 32.94 10.73
C ASP A 15 -0.99 32.66 11.03
N VAL A 16 -1.57 33.40 11.98
CA VAL A 16 -2.99 33.28 12.35
C VAL A 16 -3.90 33.72 11.20
N LEU A 17 -3.60 34.85 10.56
CA LEU A 17 -4.42 35.37 9.47
C LEU A 17 -4.36 34.47 8.23
N LEU A 18 -3.18 33.93 7.88
CA LEU A 18 -3.04 32.98 6.78
C LEU A 18 -3.81 31.69 7.05
N PHE A 19 -3.72 31.16 8.27
CA PHE A 19 -4.49 29.98 8.66
C PHE A 19 -6.00 30.26 8.55
N ALA A 20 -6.46 31.39 9.07
CA ALA A 20 -7.87 31.77 9.00
C ALA A 20 -8.35 31.90 7.54
N ASP A 21 -7.59 32.56 6.67
CA ASP A 21 -7.93 32.74 5.26
C ASP A 21 -8.03 31.39 4.52
N VAL A 22 -7.01 30.54 4.68
CA VAL A 22 -7.00 29.19 4.08
C VAL A 22 -8.14 28.33 4.61
N PHE A 23 -8.39 28.34 5.92
CA PHE A 23 -9.43 27.52 6.53
C PHE A 23 -10.83 27.99 6.15
N MET A 24 -11.09 29.31 6.11
CA MET A 24 -12.36 29.84 5.64
C MET A 24 -12.62 29.47 4.18
N ASN A 25 -11.62 29.60 3.31
CA ASN A 25 -11.76 29.20 1.91
C ASN A 25 -12.00 27.69 1.78
N TYR A 26 -11.29 26.87 2.56
CA TYR A 26 -11.53 25.43 2.63
C TYR A 26 -12.96 25.10 3.08
N THR A 27 -13.47 25.75 4.12
CA THR A 27 -14.86 25.60 4.57
C THR A 27 -15.86 25.98 3.49
N ILE A 28 -15.64 27.07 2.76
CA ILE A 28 -16.49 27.49 1.64
C ILE A 28 -16.54 26.39 0.57
N ILE A 29 -15.38 25.84 0.19
CA ILE A 29 -15.28 24.76 -0.81
C ILE A 29 -16.00 23.50 -0.33
N CYS A 30 -15.73 23.01 0.88
CA CYS A 30 -16.37 21.81 1.43
C CYS A 30 -17.90 21.95 1.53
N LEU A 31 -18.39 23.14 1.90
CA LEU A 31 -19.83 23.41 1.96
C LEU A 31 -20.45 23.47 0.56
N GLN A 32 -19.72 23.94 -0.46
CA GLN A 32 -20.20 24.00 -1.84
C GLN A 32 -20.22 22.61 -2.49
N ASP A 33 -19.15 21.85 -2.34
CA ASP A 33 -18.95 20.56 -3.03
C ASP A 33 -19.65 19.42 -2.30
N ASP A 34 -19.44 19.30 -0.99
CA ASP A 34 -19.94 18.20 -0.18
C ASP A 34 -21.12 18.59 0.71
N GLY A 35 -21.35 19.88 0.94
CA GLY A 35 -22.33 20.36 1.93
C GLY A 35 -21.99 19.91 3.35
N LEU A 36 -20.70 19.80 3.67
CA LEU A 36 -20.16 19.45 4.98
C LEU A 36 -19.26 20.58 5.49
N ASP A 37 -19.40 20.93 6.77
CA ASP A 37 -18.52 21.92 7.41
C ASP A 37 -17.33 21.19 8.07
N PRO A 38 -16.08 21.41 7.62
CA PRO A 38 -14.90 20.76 8.17
C PRO A 38 -14.66 21.08 9.66
N SER A 39 -15.22 22.16 10.19
CA SER A 39 -15.08 22.53 11.61
C SER A 39 -15.82 21.60 12.57
N HIS A 40 -16.72 20.75 12.06
CA HIS A 40 -17.42 19.73 12.84
C HIS A 40 -16.68 18.40 12.95
N TYR A 41 -15.52 18.27 12.31
CA TYR A 41 -14.74 17.04 12.25
C TYR A 41 -13.40 17.20 12.98
N VAL A 42 -12.89 16.10 13.57
CA VAL A 42 -11.58 16.11 14.21
C VAL A 42 -10.47 16.18 13.18
N SER A 43 -10.70 15.63 11.98
CA SER A 43 -9.70 15.59 10.91
C SER A 43 -10.35 15.51 9.52
N ALA A 44 -9.57 15.87 8.50
CA ALA A 44 -10.05 15.78 7.11
C ALA A 44 -10.48 14.36 6.69
N PRO A 45 -9.77 13.26 7.05
CA PRO A 45 -10.23 11.90 6.72
C PRO A 45 -11.61 11.54 7.27
N GLU A 46 -11.98 12.05 8.44
CA GLU A 46 -13.30 11.83 9.03
C GLU A 46 -14.39 12.50 8.20
N MET A 47 -14.17 13.76 7.81
CA MET A 47 -15.06 14.48 6.90
C MET A 47 -15.17 13.80 5.53
N PHE A 48 -14.05 13.36 4.95
CA PHE A 48 -14.05 12.67 3.66
C PHE A 48 -14.78 11.33 3.72
N ASN A 49 -14.73 10.63 4.85
CA ASN A 49 -15.51 9.41 5.06
C ASN A 49 -17.03 9.71 5.06
N ASP A 50 -17.47 10.79 5.70
CA ASP A 50 -18.88 11.22 5.64
C ASP A 50 -19.30 11.70 4.24
N SER A 51 -18.44 12.44 3.53
CA SER A 51 -18.66 12.85 2.12
C SER A 51 -18.85 11.62 1.23
N LEU A 52 -18.03 10.57 1.42
CA LEU A 52 -18.18 9.31 0.71
C LEU A 52 -19.57 8.71 0.92
N TYR A 53 -20.00 8.53 2.17
CA TYR A 53 -21.33 7.95 2.46
C TYR A 53 -22.47 8.81 1.94
N LYS A 54 -22.34 10.14 2.00
CA LYS A 54 -23.33 11.08 1.49
C LYS A 54 -23.48 11.00 -0.04
N SER A 55 -22.38 10.81 -0.76
CA SER A 55 -22.36 10.83 -2.23
C SER A 55 -22.81 9.51 -2.86
N ASN A 56 -22.44 8.36 -2.28
CA ASN A 56 -22.67 7.05 -2.89
C ASN A 56 -23.88 6.29 -2.31
N GLY A 57 -24.35 6.63 -1.10
CA GLY A 57 -25.39 5.88 -0.38
C GLY A 57 -25.02 4.41 -0.11
N ALA A 58 -23.75 4.04 -0.31
CA ALA A 58 -23.25 2.69 -0.11
C ALA A 58 -23.14 2.41 1.39
N GLU A 59 -23.66 1.26 1.81
CA GLU A 59 -23.67 0.87 3.22
C GLU A 59 -22.53 -0.11 3.48
N LEU A 60 -21.42 0.39 4.05
CA LEU A 60 -20.35 -0.48 4.56
C LEU A 60 -20.79 -1.11 5.88
N LYS A 61 -20.86 -2.45 5.90
CA LYS A 61 -21.27 -3.20 7.09
C LYS A 61 -20.10 -3.39 8.03
N LEU A 62 -20.36 -3.18 9.32
CA LEU A 62 -19.38 -3.39 10.38
C LEU A 62 -18.99 -4.87 10.47
N ILE A 63 -17.69 -5.14 10.56
CA ILE A 63 -17.17 -6.48 10.88
C ILE A 63 -17.37 -6.71 12.38
N THR A 64 -18.29 -7.61 12.73
CA THR A 64 -18.66 -7.87 14.13
C THR A 64 -17.93 -9.07 14.74
N ASP A 65 -17.46 -10.01 13.91
CA ASP A 65 -16.64 -11.13 14.37
C ASP A 65 -15.15 -10.76 14.44
N MET A 66 -14.56 -10.94 15.62
CA MET A 66 -13.15 -10.61 15.87
C MET A 66 -12.19 -11.44 15.00
N ASN A 67 -12.51 -12.70 14.70
CA ASN A 67 -11.61 -13.54 13.91
C ASN A 67 -11.64 -13.15 12.43
N GLU A 68 -12.79 -12.70 11.92
CA GLU A 68 -12.91 -12.11 10.59
C GLU A 68 -12.12 -10.82 10.49
N TYR A 69 -12.27 -9.93 11.49
CA TYR A 69 -11.51 -8.69 11.58
C TYR A 69 -9.98 -8.94 11.57
N LEU A 70 -9.50 -9.83 12.44
CA LEU A 70 -8.08 -10.19 12.51
C LEU A 70 -7.56 -10.83 11.20
N THR A 71 -8.42 -11.55 10.48
CA THR A 71 -8.05 -12.11 9.16
C THR A 71 -7.88 -10.99 8.13
N VAL A 72 -8.78 -10.01 8.10
CA VAL A 72 -8.66 -8.83 7.24
C VAL A 72 -7.39 -8.04 7.59
N GLU A 73 -7.17 -7.71 8.87
CA GLU A 73 -5.97 -7.00 9.35
C GLU A 73 -4.66 -7.70 8.96
N LYS A 74 -4.64 -9.03 9.04
CA LYS A 74 -3.48 -9.85 8.61
C LYS A 74 -3.20 -9.69 7.11
N GLY A 75 -4.23 -9.51 6.28
CA GLY A 75 -4.11 -9.29 4.85
C GLY A 75 -3.74 -7.86 4.45
N ILE A 76 -3.93 -6.87 5.34
CA ILE A 76 -3.61 -5.47 5.05
C ILE A 76 -2.10 -5.30 4.93
N CYS A 77 -1.65 -4.91 3.73
CA CYS A 77 -0.29 -4.54 3.42
C CYS A 77 -0.25 -3.07 3.00
N GLY A 78 0.84 -2.37 3.35
CA GLY A 78 1.08 -1.02 2.87
C GLY A 78 1.54 -0.99 1.40
N GLY A 79 2.03 0.17 0.96
CA GLY A 79 2.60 0.33 -0.37
C GLY A 79 3.81 -0.59 -0.59
N MET A 80 3.85 -1.25 -1.74
CA MET A 80 5.01 -2.05 -2.15
C MET A 80 6.17 -1.13 -2.48
N THR A 81 7.26 -1.23 -1.72
CA THR A 81 8.50 -0.46 -1.96
C THR A 81 9.65 -1.43 -2.10
N MET A 82 10.23 -1.48 -3.31
CA MET A 82 11.28 -2.42 -3.66
C MET A 82 12.37 -1.71 -4.45
N ALA A 83 13.62 -1.80 -3.97
CA ALA A 83 14.80 -1.35 -4.69
C ALA A 83 15.80 -2.51 -4.90
N CYS A 84 15.63 -3.27 -6.00
CA CYS A 84 16.48 -4.41 -6.33
C CYS A 84 17.83 -3.96 -6.89
N HIS A 85 17.80 -2.90 -7.70
CA HIS A 85 18.99 -2.28 -8.22
C HIS A 85 19.29 -0.99 -7.44
N ARG A 86 20.40 -0.98 -6.69
CA ARG A 86 20.72 0.12 -5.76
C ARG A 86 21.10 1.43 -6.46
N TYR A 87 21.67 1.33 -7.66
CA TYR A 87 22.13 2.50 -8.41
C TYR A 87 22.09 2.20 -9.91
N ALA A 88 21.34 3.00 -10.65
CA ALA A 88 21.34 3.01 -12.10
C ALA A 88 21.79 4.38 -12.59
N ASN A 89 22.64 4.42 -13.61
CA ASN A 89 22.98 5.64 -14.34
C ASN A 89 22.69 5.44 -15.83
N ALA A 90 21.96 6.37 -16.43
CA ALA A 90 21.64 6.32 -17.84
C ALA A 90 22.82 6.82 -18.68
N ASN A 91 23.18 6.10 -19.75
CA ASN A 91 24.20 6.52 -20.69
C ASN A 91 23.54 7.03 -21.98
N ASN A 92 23.23 8.31 -22.07
CA ASN A 92 22.68 8.91 -23.29
C ASN A 92 23.24 10.33 -23.51
N PRO A 93 23.17 10.87 -24.75
CA PRO A 93 23.78 12.16 -25.10
C PRO A 93 23.29 13.38 -24.31
N LYS A 94 22.21 13.25 -23.51
CA LYS A 94 21.72 14.33 -22.64
C LYS A 94 22.41 14.32 -21.26
N CYS A 95 23.11 13.24 -20.90
CA CYS A 95 23.84 13.15 -19.63
C CYS A 95 25.23 13.83 -19.76
N PRO A 96 25.69 14.59 -18.76
CA PRO A 96 27.01 15.25 -18.78
C PRO A 96 28.20 14.28 -18.90
N ASP A 97 28.04 13.05 -18.43
CA ASP A 97 29.04 11.97 -18.40
C ASP A 97 28.83 10.94 -19.53
N TYR A 98 28.15 11.32 -20.61
CA TYR A 98 27.88 10.44 -21.75
C TYR A 98 29.17 9.86 -22.35
N ASP A 99 29.21 8.53 -22.44
CA ASP A 99 30.31 7.78 -23.04
C ASP A 99 29.83 7.10 -24.34
N PRO A 100 30.28 7.58 -25.52
CA PRO A 100 29.87 7.00 -26.81
C PRO A 100 30.43 5.59 -27.03
N SER A 101 31.40 5.13 -26.23
CA SER A 101 31.92 3.75 -26.31
C SER A 101 31.02 2.73 -25.61
N LYS A 102 30.12 3.19 -24.73
CA LYS A 102 29.18 2.33 -23.99
C LYS A 102 27.81 2.26 -24.68
N PRO A 103 27.05 1.17 -24.50
CA PRO A 103 25.68 1.08 -24.96
C PRO A 103 24.83 2.26 -24.48
N LYS A 104 23.94 2.77 -25.34
CA LYS A 104 23.00 3.83 -24.95
C LYS A 104 21.93 3.25 -24.03
N SER A 105 21.64 3.94 -22.92
CA SER A 105 20.58 3.58 -21.99
C SER A 105 19.81 4.81 -21.50
N TRP A 106 18.55 4.57 -21.12
CA TRP A 106 17.61 5.56 -20.62
C TRP A 106 16.97 5.03 -19.34
N ILE A 107 16.59 5.92 -18.44
CA ILE A 107 15.77 5.60 -17.27
C ILE A 107 14.38 6.18 -17.53
N MET A 108 13.36 5.35 -17.34
CA MET A 108 11.96 5.74 -17.42
C MET A 108 11.38 5.84 -16.02
N TYR A 109 10.62 6.89 -15.77
CA TYR A 109 9.87 7.07 -14.53
C TYR A 109 8.38 7.10 -14.88
N GLU A 110 7.63 6.17 -14.30
CA GLU A 110 6.17 6.09 -14.45
C GLU A 110 5.54 6.26 -13.07
N ASP A 111 4.50 7.09 -13.01
CA ASP A 111 3.71 7.32 -11.81
C ASP A 111 2.23 7.25 -12.18
N MET A 112 1.45 6.52 -11.38
CA MET A 112 0.02 6.37 -11.61
C MET A 112 -0.74 7.48 -10.89
N ASN A 113 -1.32 8.39 -11.68
CA ASN A 113 -2.19 9.45 -11.18
C ASN A 113 -3.30 8.85 -10.31
N ALA A 114 -3.33 9.27 -9.04
CA ALA A 114 -4.38 8.91 -8.08
C ALA A 114 -4.61 7.39 -7.95
N LEU A 115 -3.52 6.62 -7.78
CA LEU A 115 -3.54 5.16 -7.65
C LEU A 115 -4.65 4.61 -6.74
N TYR A 116 -4.76 5.11 -5.50
CA TYR A 116 -5.75 4.58 -4.55
C TYR A 116 -7.19 4.87 -4.98
N SER A 117 -7.50 6.11 -5.37
CA SER A 117 -8.87 6.44 -5.80
C SER A 117 -9.24 5.71 -7.10
N GLY A 118 -8.28 5.50 -8.01
CA GLY A 118 -8.49 4.67 -9.21
C GLY A 118 -8.77 3.19 -8.91
N VAL A 119 -8.33 2.67 -7.77
CA VAL A 119 -8.70 1.33 -7.28
C VAL A 119 -10.03 1.37 -6.53
N MET A 120 -10.31 2.43 -5.78
CA MET A 120 -11.54 2.57 -4.99
C MET A 120 -12.82 2.73 -5.82
N ILE A 121 -12.73 3.10 -7.11
CA ILE A 121 -13.88 3.12 -8.04
C ILE A 121 -14.20 1.76 -8.68
N GLN A 122 -13.46 0.72 -8.30
CA GLN A 122 -13.71 -0.65 -8.76
C GLN A 122 -14.59 -1.37 -7.74
N TYR A 123 -15.03 -2.59 -8.06
CA TYR A 123 -15.80 -3.38 -7.09
C TYR A 123 -14.96 -3.71 -5.86
N MET A 124 -15.39 -3.18 -4.71
CA MET A 124 -14.70 -3.29 -3.42
C MET A 124 -15.59 -3.99 -2.38
N PRO A 125 -15.00 -4.69 -1.37
CA PRO A 125 -15.76 -5.35 -0.31
C PRO A 125 -16.63 -4.35 0.48
N THR A 126 -17.91 -4.68 0.66
CA THR A 126 -18.87 -3.87 1.44
C THR A 126 -19.43 -4.56 2.67
N GLU A 127 -19.49 -5.90 2.66
CA GLU A 127 -19.99 -6.71 3.78
C GLU A 127 -19.29 -8.06 3.83
N ILE A 128 -18.72 -8.42 4.98
CA ILE A 128 -18.20 -9.78 5.21
C ILE A 128 -19.38 -10.72 5.49
N LEU A 129 -19.51 -11.79 4.71
CA LEU A 129 -20.56 -12.82 4.84
C LEU A 129 -20.13 -14.03 5.67
N GLY A 130 -18.86 -14.07 6.06
CA GLY A 130 -18.29 -15.06 6.95
C GLY A 130 -17.24 -15.96 6.32
N LYS A 131 -16.75 -16.91 7.13
CA LYS A 131 -15.71 -17.87 6.76
C LYS A 131 -16.27 -19.01 5.90
N VAL A 132 -15.47 -19.44 4.94
CA VAL A 132 -15.75 -20.55 4.03
C VAL A 132 -14.64 -21.60 4.16
N ASN A 133 -15.04 -22.87 4.26
CA ASN A 133 -14.09 -23.97 4.36
C ASN A 133 -13.33 -24.16 3.05
N PRO A 134 -12.08 -24.68 3.06
CA PRO A 134 -11.27 -24.88 1.85
C PRO A 134 -11.97 -25.62 0.70
N LYS A 135 -12.84 -26.58 1.04
CA LYS A 135 -13.56 -27.42 0.05
C LYS A 135 -14.72 -26.69 -0.62
N GLU A 136 -15.18 -25.59 -0.04
CA GLU A 136 -16.32 -24.79 -0.49
C GLU A 136 -15.86 -23.52 -1.22
N VAL A 137 -14.55 -23.26 -1.27
CA VAL A 137 -13.97 -22.15 -2.03
C VAL A 137 -14.17 -22.45 -3.53
N PRO A 138 -14.83 -21.56 -4.29
CA PRO A 138 -15.02 -21.76 -5.73
C PRO A 138 -13.70 -21.64 -6.48
N ASP A 139 -13.71 -21.97 -7.77
CA ASP A 139 -12.57 -21.68 -8.64
C ASP A 139 -12.36 -20.17 -8.73
N ILE A 140 -11.33 -19.67 -8.05
CA ILE A 140 -11.01 -18.25 -7.98
C ILE A 140 -10.74 -17.64 -9.36
N GLN A 141 -10.22 -18.39 -10.34
CA GLN A 141 -10.00 -17.87 -11.70
C GLN A 141 -11.31 -17.56 -12.43
N SER A 142 -12.43 -18.15 -12.01
CA SER A 142 -13.73 -17.97 -12.64
C SER A 142 -14.51 -16.74 -12.15
N ILE A 143 -14.06 -16.11 -11.06
CA ILE A 143 -14.76 -14.96 -10.45
C ILE A 143 -14.50 -13.70 -11.27
N ALA A 144 -15.57 -13.12 -11.81
CA ALA A 144 -15.53 -11.86 -12.54
C ALA A 144 -15.19 -10.69 -11.59
N PRO A 145 -14.47 -9.65 -12.07
CA PRO A 145 -14.09 -8.52 -11.23
C PRO A 145 -15.29 -7.73 -10.69
N ASP A 146 -16.41 -7.77 -11.40
CA ASP A 146 -17.70 -7.10 -11.11
C ASP A 146 -18.76 -8.06 -10.53
N ALA A 147 -18.36 -9.26 -10.10
CA ALA A 147 -19.28 -10.18 -9.44
C ALA A 147 -19.77 -9.61 -8.10
N ASP A 148 -21.00 -9.91 -7.70
CA ASP A 148 -21.54 -9.44 -6.41
C ASP A 148 -20.81 -10.04 -5.19
N ILE A 149 -20.11 -11.16 -5.39
CA ILE A 149 -19.43 -11.92 -4.34
C ILE A 149 -17.95 -12.05 -4.67
N GLY A 150 -17.10 -11.70 -3.70
CA GLY A 150 -15.66 -11.92 -3.75
C GLY A 150 -15.14 -12.68 -2.53
N TYR A 151 -13.84 -12.96 -2.57
CA TYR A 151 -13.16 -13.74 -1.53
C TYR A 151 -11.80 -13.15 -1.14
N THR A 152 -11.47 -13.26 0.14
CA THR A 152 -10.11 -13.05 0.66
C THR A 152 -9.63 -14.38 1.21
N LEU A 153 -8.59 -14.94 0.62
CA LEU A 153 -8.17 -16.32 0.89
C LEU A 153 -6.95 -16.37 1.79
N GLU A 154 -6.91 -17.35 2.68
CA GLU A 154 -5.70 -17.73 3.40
C GLU A 154 -5.07 -18.94 2.70
N VAL A 155 -3.90 -18.74 2.08
CA VAL A 155 -3.26 -19.72 1.20
C VAL A 155 -1.76 -19.86 1.46
N ASP A 156 -1.20 -20.99 1.03
CA ASP A 156 0.23 -21.17 0.86
C ASP A 156 0.59 -21.03 -0.62
N LEU A 157 1.56 -20.16 -0.93
CA LEU A 157 2.02 -19.90 -2.30
C LEU A 157 3.47 -20.30 -2.48
N GLU A 158 3.80 -20.77 -3.67
CA GLU A 158 5.16 -21.09 -4.07
C GLU A 158 5.50 -20.40 -5.40
N VAL A 159 6.68 -19.76 -5.44
CA VAL A 159 7.29 -19.26 -6.67
C VAL A 159 8.21 -20.35 -7.21
N LEU A 160 7.87 -20.91 -8.37
CA LEU A 160 8.65 -21.96 -9.00
C LEU A 160 10.06 -21.45 -9.34
N VAL A 161 11.08 -22.29 -9.14
CA VAL A 161 12.50 -21.91 -9.24
C VAL A 161 12.84 -21.28 -10.59
N TYR A 162 12.28 -21.79 -11.69
CA TYR A 162 12.55 -21.24 -13.03
C TYR A 162 12.01 -19.80 -13.22
N LEU A 163 11.10 -19.34 -12.37
CA LEU A 163 10.57 -17.97 -12.36
C LEU A 163 11.38 -17.01 -11.47
N HIS A 164 12.36 -17.50 -10.70
CA HIS A 164 13.11 -16.67 -9.74
C HIS A 164 13.86 -15.53 -10.41
N ASN A 165 14.48 -15.78 -11.57
CA ASN A 165 15.16 -14.72 -12.33
C ASN A 165 14.18 -13.70 -12.91
N TYR A 166 12.97 -14.12 -13.28
CA TYR A 166 11.95 -13.23 -13.83
C TYR A 166 11.38 -12.29 -12.75
N PHE A 167 11.18 -12.79 -11.54
CA PHE A 167 10.73 -12.00 -10.39
C PHE A 167 11.86 -11.44 -9.54
N ALA A 168 13.11 -11.50 -10.02
CA ALA A 168 14.26 -11.04 -9.25
C ALA A 168 14.12 -9.56 -8.87
N ASP A 169 13.66 -8.73 -9.81
CA ASP A 169 13.49 -7.28 -9.61
C ASP A 169 12.17 -6.89 -8.94
N TYR A 170 11.17 -7.78 -8.96
CA TYR A 170 9.86 -7.53 -8.38
C TYR A 170 9.20 -8.83 -7.87
N PRO A 171 9.62 -9.34 -6.69
CA PRO A 171 8.97 -10.51 -6.11
C PRO A 171 7.52 -10.20 -5.75
N LEU A 172 6.59 -11.04 -6.21
CA LEU A 172 5.17 -10.90 -5.88
C LEU A 172 4.88 -11.32 -4.44
N VAL A 173 3.70 -10.94 -3.94
CA VAL A 173 3.18 -11.31 -2.62
C VAL A 173 4.03 -10.73 -1.48
N PRO A 174 3.91 -9.43 -1.17
CA PRO A 174 4.58 -8.86 0.00
C PRO A 174 4.07 -9.52 1.29
N GLU A 175 4.97 -9.73 2.25
CA GLU A 175 4.64 -10.32 3.56
C GLU A 175 5.24 -9.49 4.70
N LYS A 176 4.51 -9.39 5.81
CA LYS A 176 5.06 -8.85 7.06
C LYS A 176 5.93 -9.92 7.69
N GLN A 177 7.22 -9.63 7.84
CA GLN A 177 8.17 -10.56 8.42
C GLN A 177 9.24 -9.80 9.21
N ILE A 178 9.71 -10.41 10.30
CA ILE A 178 10.94 -10.00 10.98
C ILE A 178 12.13 -10.45 10.14
N VAL A 179 12.97 -9.50 9.72
CA VAL A 179 14.23 -9.81 9.03
C VAL A 179 15.28 -10.23 10.09
N PRO A 180 15.83 -11.44 10.04
CA PRO A 180 16.91 -11.85 10.92
C PRO A 180 18.20 -11.07 10.65
N GLU A 181 19.01 -10.79 11.68
CA GLU A 181 20.29 -10.08 11.51
C GLU A 181 21.27 -10.83 10.60
N ASN A 182 21.23 -12.17 10.60
CA ASN A 182 22.08 -12.98 9.71
C ASN A 182 21.67 -12.92 8.23
N TRP A 183 20.56 -12.27 7.88
CA TRP A 183 20.20 -11.98 6.48
C TRP A 183 20.85 -10.70 5.95
N LEU A 184 21.50 -9.92 6.82
CA LEU A 184 22.16 -8.68 6.40
C LEU A 184 23.32 -9.00 5.45
N SER A 185 23.35 -8.29 4.32
CA SER A 185 24.54 -8.27 3.48
C SER A 185 25.75 -7.75 4.27
N PRO A 186 27.00 -8.12 3.90
CA PRO A 186 28.20 -7.61 4.56
C PRO A 186 28.26 -6.07 4.64
N TYR A 187 27.69 -5.39 3.65
CA TYR A 187 27.57 -3.93 3.65
C TYR A 187 26.58 -3.44 4.71
N ASN A 188 25.37 -4.01 4.77
CA ASN A 188 24.37 -3.61 5.76
C ASN A 188 24.82 -3.94 7.18
N ALA A 189 25.51 -5.06 7.39
CA ALA A 189 26.09 -5.41 8.68
C ALA A 189 27.10 -4.37 9.16
N LYS A 190 27.92 -3.81 8.25
CA LYS A 190 28.83 -2.70 8.56
C LYS A 190 28.06 -1.42 8.92
N LEU A 191 26.98 -1.10 8.19
CA LEU A 191 26.16 0.09 8.47
C LEU A 191 25.46 0.02 9.83
N VAL A 192 25.04 -1.18 10.27
CA VAL A 192 24.47 -1.36 11.61
C VAL A 192 25.50 -1.05 12.70
N GLN A 193 26.77 -1.42 12.48
CA GLN A 193 27.88 -1.15 13.41
C GLN A 193 28.35 0.31 13.36
N ASP A 194 28.10 1.01 12.26
CA ASP A 194 28.37 2.44 12.14
C ASP A 194 27.48 3.24 13.11
N LYS A 195 28.10 4.02 13.98
CA LYS A 195 27.39 4.81 14.99
C LYS A 195 26.65 6.01 14.41
N GLU A 196 27.11 6.55 13.28
CA GLU A 196 26.46 7.70 12.63
C GLU A 196 25.21 7.26 11.86
N VAL A 197 25.16 6.00 11.42
CA VAL A 197 24.06 5.46 10.61
C VAL A 197 23.13 4.53 11.40
N GLY A 198 23.67 3.44 11.96
CA GLY A 198 22.88 2.39 12.60
C GLY A 198 22.84 2.45 14.13
N GLY A 199 23.55 3.41 14.74
CA GLY A 199 23.62 3.56 16.19
C GLY A 199 24.29 2.36 16.89
N GLY A 200 25.03 1.52 16.15
CA GLY A 200 25.71 0.35 16.69
C GLY A 200 24.80 -0.82 17.10
N LYS A 201 23.52 -0.82 16.69
CA LYS A 201 22.55 -1.85 17.12
C LYS A 201 21.56 -2.22 16.03
N TYR A 202 21.38 -3.52 15.81
CA TYR A 202 20.29 -4.03 14.99
C TYR A 202 18.94 -3.87 15.71
N VAL A 203 17.97 -3.22 15.05
CA VAL A 203 16.60 -3.08 15.57
C VAL A 203 15.73 -4.15 14.93
N ILE A 204 15.21 -5.04 15.77
CA ILE A 204 14.28 -6.09 15.36
C ILE A 204 12.87 -5.48 15.27
N GLY A 205 12.22 -5.67 14.13
CA GLY A 205 10.83 -5.29 13.93
C GLY A 205 10.29 -5.94 12.66
N GLU A 206 8.98 -6.07 12.58
CA GLU A 206 8.32 -6.52 11.36
C GLU A 206 8.50 -5.49 10.25
N LYS A 207 8.82 -5.98 9.06
CA LYS A 207 8.95 -5.20 7.83
C LYS A 207 8.08 -5.85 6.78
N LEU A 208 7.44 -5.03 5.94
CA LEU A 208 6.82 -5.52 4.72
C LEU A 208 7.95 -5.81 3.72
N ILE A 209 8.13 -7.08 3.35
CA ILE A 209 9.20 -7.53 2.48
C ILE A 209 8.65 -8.32 1.30
N GLN A 210 9.33 -8.21 0.17
CA GLN A 210 9.07 -8.99 -1.03
C GLN A 210 10.22 -9.99 -1.19
N THR A 211 9.94 -11.28 -1.03
CA THR A 211 10.93 -12.35 -1.15
C THR A 211 10.40 -13.45 -2.07
N LEU A 212 11.30 -14.24 -2.65
CA LEU A 212 10.94 -15.41 -3.47
C LEU A 212 10.72 -16.68 -2.63
N TYR A 213 10.80 -16.57 -1.29
CA TYR A 213 10.52 -17.70 -0.41
C TYR A 213 9.06 -18.14 -0.49
N PRO A 214 8.77 -19.44 -0.28
CA PRO A 214 7.41 -19.92 -0.16
C PRO A 214 6.63 -19.13 0.89
N LYS A 215 5.43 -18.68 0.54
CA LYS A 215 4.53 -17.95 1.43
C LYS A 215 3.64 -18.94 2.16
N LYS A 216 3.49 -18.76 3.46
CA LYS A 216 2.66 -19.61 4.31
C LYS A 216 1.58 -18.81 5.00
N ASN A 217 0.35 -19.33 4.99
CA ASN A 217 -0.81 -18.71 5.62
C ASN A 217 -0.97 -17.22 5.22
N CYS A 218 -0.66 -16.88 3.96
CA CYS A 218 -0.79 -15.51 3.48
C CYS A 218 -2.25 -15.21 3.16
N VAL A 219 -2.71 -14.03 3.56
CA VAL A 219 -4.08 -13.59 3.33
C VAL A 219 -4.10 -12.68 2.11
N VAL A 220 -4.80 -13.08 1.05
CA VAL A 220 -4.73 -12.43 -0.26
C VAL A 220 -6.13 -12.25 -0.83
N TYR A 221 -6.43 -11.03 -1.30
CA TYR A 221 -7.66 -10.71 -2.03
C TYR A 221 -7.69 -11.44 -3.40
N TYR A 222 -8.86 -11.97 -3.78
CA TYR A 222 -8.95 -12.88 -4.93
C TYR A 222 -8.41 -12.31 -6.24
N ARG A 223 -8.59 -11.00 -6.53
CA ARG A 223 -8.08 -10.39 -7.78
C ARG A 223 -6.54 -10.35 -7.81
N ALA A 224 -5.91 -10.12 -6.67
CA ALA A 224 -4.45 -10.20 -6.55
C ALA A 224 -3.98 -11.66 -6.71
N LEU A 225 -4.69 -12.61 -6.09
CA LEU A 225 -4.39 -14.03 -6.26
C LEU A 225 -4.55 -14.49 -7.72
N GLN A 226 -5.56 -13.99 -8.43
CA GLN A 226 -5.74 -14.23 -9.86
C GLN A 226 -4.53 -13.77 -10.67
N LEU A 227 -4.03 -12.56 -10.39
CA LEU A 227 -2.80 -12.04 -11.01
C LEU A 227 -1.61 -12.96 -10.70
N TYR A 228 -1.41 -13.35 -9.45
CA TYR A 228 -0.29 -14.20 -9.04
C TYR A 228 -0.31 -15.55 -9.76
N MET A 229 -1.48 -16.18 -9.85
CA MET A 229 -1.65 -17.44 -10.59
C MET A 229 -1.36 -17.27 -12.09
N ARG A 230 -1.84 -16.18 -12.72
CA ARG A 230 -1.54 -15.87 -14.14
C ARG A 230 -0.04 -15.64 -14.37
N GLN A 231 0.65 -15.12 -13.37
CA GLN A 231 2.10 -14.92 -13.37
C GLN A 231 2.88 -16.22 -13.05
N GLY A 232 2.20 -17.34 -12.83
CA GLY A 232 2.80 -18.67 -12.67
C GLY A 232 3.05 -19.10 -11.22
N LEU A 233 2.57 -18.33 -10.22
CA LEU A 233 2.65 -18.75 -8.82
C LEU A 233 1.69 -19.91 -8.55
N LYS A 234 2.14 -20.89 -7.79
CA LYS A 234 1.37 -22.09 -7.47
C LYS A 234 0.76 -22.00 -6.08
N ILE A 235 -0.55 -22.22 -5.99
CA ILE A 235 -1.21 -22.47 -4.70
C ILE A 235 -0.86 -23.90 -4.27
N THR A 236 -0.18 -24.02 -3.14
CA THR A 236 0.18 -25.32 -2.56
C THR A 236 -0.86 -25.80 -1.54
N LYS A 237 -1.56 -24.88 -0.89
CA LYS A 237 -2.65 -25.19 0.05
C LYS A 237 -3.62 -24.01 0.18
N ILE A 238 -4.91 -24.31 0.33
CA ILE A 238 -5.95 -23.36 0.75
C ILE A 238 -6.35 -23.73 2.18
N HIS A 239 -6.26 -22.78 3.11
CA HIS A 239 -6.65 -22.98 4.52
C HIS A 239 -8.06 -22.49 4.82
N GLY A 240 -8.57 -21.57 4.02
CA GLY A 240 -9.94 -21.09 4.07
C GLY A 240 -10.09 -19.78 3.30
N ALA A 241 -11.28 -19.19 3.35
CA ALA A 241 -11.53 -17.87 2.79
C ALA A 241 -12.55 -17.10 3.63
N LEU A 242 -12.49 -15.77 3.56
CA LEU A 242 -13.60 -14.88 3.89
C LEU A 242 -14.37 -14.60 2.61
N LYS A 243 -15.68 -14.84 2.65
CA LYS A 243 -16.62 -14.44 1.60
C LYS A 243 -17.16 -13.06 1.91
N PHE A 244 -17.29 -12.21 0.91
CA PHE A 244 -17.87 -10.87 1.08
C PHE A 244 -18.75 -10.47 -0.11
N LYS A 245 -19.68 -9.55 0.14
CA LYS A 245 -20.31 -8.78 -0.93
C LYS A 245 -19.37 -7.68 -1.39
N GLN A 246 -19.40 -7.36 -2.68
CA GLN A 246 -18.68 -6.22 -3.23
C GLN A 246 -19.59 -5.41 -4.17
N SER A 247 -19.34 -4.12 -4.26
CA SER A 247 -20.06 -3.20 -5.14
C SER A 247 -19.09 -2.15 -5.70
N PRO A 248 -19.44 -1.45 -6.81
CA PRO A 248 -18.67 -0.31 -7.30
C PRO A 248 -18.46 0.78 -6.24
#